data_AF-A0ABC9H7G2-F1
#
_entry.id   AF-A0ABC9H7G2-F1
#
_cell.length_a   1.000
_cell.length_b   1.000
_cell.length_c   1.000
_cell.angle_alpha   90.00
_cell.angle_beta   90.00
_cell.angle_gamma   90.00
#
_symmetry.space_group_name_H-M   'P 1'
#
loop_
_entity.id
_entity.type
_entity.pdbx_description
1 polymer ?
#
loop_
_entity_poly.entity_id
_entity_poly.type
_entity_poly.pdbx_seq_one_letter_code
_entity_poly.pdbx_strand_id
1 'polypeptide(L)' 'MDEEELVDQKKYLEERCKPQCVKSLYEYEKCVKRVENDDTGHKHCTGQYFDYWSCVDKCVAPKLFKQLK' A
#
# COMPACT_ATOMS: atom_id res chain seq x y z
N MET A 1 5.28 -11.21 32.43
CA MET A 1 5.26 -11.58 31.01
C MET A 1 5.15 -10.27 30.27
N ASP A 2 6.26 -9.56 30.12
CA ASP A 2 6.32 -8.35 29.31
C ASP A 2 6.75 -8.79 27.91
N GLU A 3 5.81 -9.36 27.17
CA GLU A 3 5.88 -9.34 25.71
C GLU A 3 5.56 -7.90 25.31
N GLU A 4 6.58 -7.04 25.35
CA GLU A 4 6.54 -5.72 24.73
C GLU A 4 5.99 -5.90 23.30
N GLU A 5 4.79 -5.36 23.03
CA GLU A 5 4.06 -5.62 21.80
C GLU A 5 4.96 -5.33 20.60
N LEU A 6 5.34 -6.39 19.88
CA LEU A 6 6.28 -6.33 18.78
C LEU A 6 5.62 -5.57 17.62
N VAL A 7 5.86 -4.26 17.55
CA VAL A 7 5.29 -3.40 16.50
C VAL A 7 5.95 -3.73 15.17
N ASP A 8 5.14 -4.10 14.17
CA ASP A 8 5.59 -4.21 12.78
C ASP A 8 5.93 -2.82 12.20
N GLN A 9 7.17 -2.37 12.47
CA GLN A 9 8.15 -2.10 11.43
C GLN A 9 7.59 -1.51 10.13
N LYS A 10 7.29 -2.44 9.25
CA LYS A 10 6.88 -2.21 7.88
C LYS A 10 5.51 -1.56 7.85
N LYS A 11 4.51 -2.16 8.50
CA LYS A 11 3.14 -1.64 8.54
C LYS A 11 3.08 -0.21 9.06
N TYR A 12 3.83 0.09 10.12
CA TYR A 12 3.90 1.45 10.68
C TYR A 12 4.42 2.48 9.67
N LEU A 13 5.48 2.13 8.93
CA LEU A 13 6.07 3.01 7.93
C LEU A 13 5.17 3.12 6.68
N GLU A 14 4.50 2.04 6.29
CA GLU A 14 3.53 2.05 5.19
C GLU A 14 2.41 3.06 5.48
N GLU A 15 1.76 3.02 6.65
CA GLU A 15 0.70 3.97 7.03
C GLU A 15 1.17 5.43 6.96
N ARG A 16 2.43 5.69 7.35
CA ARG A 16 3.04 7.03 7.24
C ARG A 16 3.36 7.46 5.81
N CYS A 17 3.55 6.50 4.91
CA CYS A 17 3.85 6.74 3.50
C CYS A 17 2.59 6.86 2.63
N LYS A 18 1.44 6.28 3.03
CA LYS A 18 0.18 6.36 2.27
C LYS A 18 -0.24 7.81 1.88
N PRO A 19 -0.17 8.82 2.78
CA PRO A 19 -0.56 10.19 2.43
C PRO A 19 0.30 10.85 1.34
N GLN A 20 1.50 10.33 1.08
CA GLN A 20 2.39 10.83 0.01
C GLN A 20 2.05 10.22 -1.36
N CYS A 21 1.28 9.13 -1.37
CA CYS A 21 0.93 8.35 -2.56
C CYS A 21 -0.56 8.48 -2.93
N VAL A 22 -1.23 9.55 -2.46
CA VAL A 22 -2.68 9.79 -2.65
C VAL A 22 -3.12 9.81 -4.12
N LYS A 23 -2.28 10.27 -5.05
CA LYS A 23 -2.60 10.26 -6.48
C LYS A 23 -2.81 8.82 -6.99
N SER A 24 -1.84 7.94 -6.73
CA SER A 24 -1.93 6.54 -7.16
C SER A 24 -3.05 5.79 -6.44
N LEU A 25 -3.29 6.12 -5.16
CA LEU A 25 -4.43 5.60 -4.41
C LEU A 25 -5.77 5.99 -5.07
N TYR A 26 -5.92 7.25 -5.44
CA TYR A 26 -7.14 7.75 -6.09
C TYR A 26 -7.40 7.07 -7.45
N GLU A 27 -6.36 6.85 -8.27
CA GLU A 27 -6.49 6.12 -9.53
C GLU A 27 -6.84 4.64 -9.32
N TYR A 28 -6.30 4.03 -8.26
CA TYR A 28 -6.68 2.67 -7.86
C TYR A 28 -8.15 2.60 -7.42
N GLU A 29 -8.62 3.52 -6.56
CA GLU A 29 -10.02 3.58 -6.13
C GLU A 29 -10.99 3.80 -7.30
N LYS A 30 -10.61 4.66 -8.25
CA LYS A 30 -11.37 4.84 -9.51
C LYS A 30 -11.46 3.54 -10.29
N CYS A 31 -10.37 2.79 -10.39
CA CYS A 31 -10.39 1.50 -11.04
C CYS A 31 -11.30 0.51 -10.30
N VAL A 32 -11.22 0.44 -8.97
CA VAL A 32 -12.07 -0.45 -8.16
C VAL A 32 -13.55 -0.18 -8.43
N LYS A 33 -13.99 1.09 -8.41
CA LYS A 33 -15.38 1.46 -8.73
C LYS A 33 -15.80 1.08 -10.15
N ARG A 34 -14.88 1.12 -11.12
CA ARG A 34 -15.13 0.70 -12.50
C ARG A 34 -15.34 -0.83 -12.61
N VAL A 35 -14.62 -1.59 -11.80
CA VAL A 35 -14.62 -3.06 -11.84
C VAL A 35 -15.71 -3.66 -10.93
N GLU A 36 -16.22 -2.90 -9.96
CA GLU A 36 -17.25 -3.33 -8.99
C GLU A 36 -18.50 -3.97 -9.63
N ASN A 37 -18.92 -3.49 -10.81
CA ASN A 37 -20.08 -4.00 -11.53
C ASN A 37 -19.71 -4.97 -12.68
N ASP A 38 -18.49 -5.53 -12.68
CA ASP A 38 -18.04 -6.46 -13.71
C ASP A 38 -18.24 -7.92 -13.29
N ASP A 39 -19.33 -8.53 -13.78
CA ASP A 39 -19.63 -9.95 -13.51
C ASP A 39 -18.83 -10.93 -14.39
N THR A 40 -18.04 -10.42 -15.35
CA THR A 40 -17.27 -11.24 -16.29
C THR A 40 -16.01 -11.83 -15.67
N GLY A 41 -15.51 -11.25 -14.57
CA GLY A 41 -14.25 -11.64 -13.93
C GLY A 41 -12.99 -11.29 -14.72
N HIS A 42 -13.10 -10.61 -15.87
CA HIS A 42 -11.97 -10.27 -16.72
C HIS A 42 -11.36 -8.91 -16.41
N LYS A 43 -12.11 -7.94 -15.88
CA LYS A 43 -11.55 -6.64 -15.52
C LYS A 43 -10.86 -6.73 -14.17
N HIS A 44 -9.68 -6.11 -14.05
CA HIS A 44 -8.92 -6.05 -12.81
C HIS A 44 -8.10 -4.75 -12.71
N CYS A 45 -7.66 -4.42 -11.49
CA CYS A 45 -6.94 -3.18 -11.17
C CYS A 45 -5.49 -3.40 -10.74
N THR A 46 -4.90 -4.53 -11.13
CA THR A 46 -3.54 -4.94 -10.75
C THR A 46 -2.47 -3.91 -11.14
N GLY A 47 -2.62 -3.24 -12.30
CA GLY A 47 -1.69 -2.17 -12.70
C GLY A 47 -1.70 -1.00 -11.73
N GLN A 48 -2.87 -0.45 -11.43
CA GLN A 48 -3.02 0.66 -10.48
C GLN A 48 -2.61 0.25 -9.06
N TYR A 49 -2.87 -1.01 -8.68
CA TYR A 49 -2.40 -1.57 -7.43
C TYR A 49 -0.86 -1.57 -7.36
N PHE A 50 -0.17 -2.03 -8.41
CA PHE A 50 1.28 -1.99 -8.47
C PHE A 50 1.84 -0.57 -8.47
N ASP A 51 1.19 0.38 -9.15
CA ASP A 51 1.62 1.78 -9.12
C ASP A 51 1.51 2.40 -7.72
N TYR A 52 0.41 2.11 -7.01
CA TYR A 52 0.20 2.57 -5.64
C TYR A 52 1.24 1.97 -4.68
N TRP A 53 1.40 0.64 -4.69
CA TRP A 53 2.35 -0.03 -3.81
C TRP A 53 3.80 0.31 -4.14
N SER A 54 4.16 0.45 -5.41
CA SER A 54 5.48 0.92 -5.83
C SER A 54 5.80 2.30 -5.25
N CYS A 55 4.82 3.21 -5.17
CA CYS A 55 5.02 4.50 -4.51
C CYS A 55 5.26 4.34 -3.00
N VAL A 56 4.43 3.54 -2.32
CA VAL A 56 4.55 3.30 -0.87
C VAL A 56 5.89 2.64 -0.54
N ASP A 57 6.26 1.59 -1.28
CA ASP A 57 7.51 0.86 -1.11
C ASP A 57 8.73 1.75 -1.33
N LYS A 58 8.72 2.62 -2.34
CA LYS A 58 9.80 3.62 -2.55
C LYS A 58 9.95 4.55 -1.34
N CYS A 59 8.85 4.92 -0.69
CA CYS A 59 8.88 5.76 0.52
C CYS A 59 9.35 5.00 1.78
N VAL A 60 9.03 3.70 1.89
CA VAL A 60 9.36 2.85 3.04
C VAL A 60 10.80 2.32 2.97
N ALA A 61 11.30 1.99 1.79
CA ALA A 61 12.61 1.37 1.56
C ALA A 61 13.79 2.02 2.31
N PRO A 62 13.99 3.35 2.30
CA PRO A 62 15.12 3.97 3.01
C PRO A 62 14.97 4.03 4.54
N LYS A 63 13.81 3.66 5.09
CA LYS A 63 13.46 3.75 6.52
C LYS A 63 13.38 2.39 7.19
N LEU A 64 12.88 1.38 6.50
CA LEU A 64 12.55 0.07 7.09
C LEU A 64 13.77 -0.62 7.70
N PHE A 65 14.83 -0.81 6.92
CA PHE A 65 16.03 -1.50 7.41
C PHE A 65 16.79 -0.77 8.52
N LYS A 66 16.48 0.52 8.76
CA LYS A 66 17.04 1.25 9.92
C LYS A 66 16.34 0.92 11.23
N GLN A 67 15.11 0.38 11.15
CA GLN A 67 14.29 0.00 12.30
C GLN A 67 14.36 -1.51 12.61
N LEU A 68 14.92 -2.29 11.69
CA LEU A 68 15.13 -3.73 11.86
C LEU A 68 16.51 -3.97 12.48
N LYS A 69 16.58 -4.87 13.46
CA LYS A 69 17.81 -5.33 14.13
C LYS A 69 18.23 -6.69 13.60
#